data_AF-A0A7C5HVK9-F1
#
_entry.id   AF-A0A7C5HVK9-F1
#
_cell.length_a   1.000
_cell.length_b   1.000
_cell.length_c   1.000
_cell.angle_alpha   90.00
_cell.angle_beta   90.00
_cell.angle_gamma   90.00
#
_symmetry.space_group_name_H-M   'P 1'
#
loop_
_entity.id
_entity.type
_entity.pdbx_description
1 polymer ?
#
loop_
_entity_poly.entity_id
_entity_poly.type
_entity_poly.pdbx_seq_one_letter_code
_entity_poly.pdbx_strand_id
1 'polypeptide(L)' 'AKANLIHAGKQVATAEGRIYDANGKLYAHATSTCLIIQI' A
#
# COMPACT_ATOMS: atom_id res chain seq x y z
N ALA A 1 5.01 -9.93 3.87
CA ALA A 1 4.76 -8.52 3.50
C ALA A 1 3.29 -8.22 3.68
N LYS A 2 2.90 -7.01 4.12
CA LYS A 2 1.50 -6.61 4.30
C LYS A 2 1.24 -5.27 3.60
N ALA A 3 0.10 -5.13 2.93
CA ALA A 3 -0.39 -3.88 2.38
C ALA A 3 -1.74 -3.51 3.00
N ASN A 4 -1.95 -2.22 3.29
CA ASN A 4 -3.22 -1.68 3.77
C ASN A 4 -3.68 -0.58 2.82
N LEU A 5 -4.97 -0.57 2.49
CA LEU A 5 -5.59 0.53 1.76
C LEU A 5 -5.70 1.74 2.70
N ILE A 6 -5.15 2.87 2.27
CA ILE A 6 -5.15 4.11 3.06
C ILE A 6 -6.20 5.08 2.53
N HIS A 7 -6.38 5.13 1.22
CA HIS A 7 -7.39 5.95 0.57
C HIS A 7 -7.98 5.21 -0.63
N ALA A 8 -9.29 5.29 -0.80
CA ALA A 8 -10.02 4.69 -1.91
C ALA A 8 -11.02 5.70 -2.47
N GLY A 9 -10.55 6.54 -3.39
CA GLY A 9 -11.39 7.47 -4.15
C GLY A 9 -11.95 6.83 -5.42
N LYS A 10 -12.82 7.57 -6.10
CA LYS A 10 -13.44 7.12 -7.36
C LYS A 10 -12.42 6.93 -8.51
N GLN A 11 -11.39 7.77 -8.55
CA GLN A 11 -10.40 7.80 -9.65
C GLN A 11 -8.98 7.50 -9.19
N VAL A 12 -8.70 7.57 -7.89
CA VAL A 12 -7.36 7.37 -7.33
C VAL A 12 -7.49 6.55 -6.05
N ALA A 13 -6.64 5.54 -5.89
CA ALA A 13 -6.49 4.78 -4.65
C ALA A 13 -5.03 4.77 -4.21
N THR A 14 -4.81 4.81 -2.89
CA THR A 14 -3.48 4.74 -2.29
C THR A 14 -3.43 3.64 -1.25
N ALA A 15 -2.42 2.80 -1.34
CA ALA A 15 -2.11 1.75 -0.39
C ALA A 15 -0.71 1.96 0.20
N GLU A 16 -0.51 1.41 1.39
CA GLU A 16 0.75 1.43 2.10
C GLU A 16 1.21 0.00 2.37
N GLY A 17 2.46 -0.29 2.02
CA GLY A 17 3.12 -1.57 2.23
C GLY A 17 4.17 -1.50 3.33
N ARG A 18 4.22 -2.53 4.17
CA ARG A 18 5.30 -2.76 5.15
C ARG A 18 5.85 -4.17 5.03
N ILE A 19 7.17 -4.30 5.11
CA ILE A 19 7.89 -5.56 5.15
C ILE A 19 8.64 -5.63 6.47
N TYR A 20 8.40 -6.68 7.24
CA TYR A 20 9.08 -6.97 8.50
C TYR A 20 9.94 -8.23 8.33
N ASP A 21 11.06 -8.29 9.06
CA ASP A 21 11.83 -9.53 9.19
C ASP A 21 11.18 -10.50 10.19
N ALA A 22 11.80 -11.66 10.40
CA ALA A 22 11.31 -12.68 11.34
C ALA A 22 11.28 -12.22 12.81
N ASN A 23 12.08 -11.21 13.16
CA ASN A 23 12.14 -10.63 14.50
C ASN A 23 11.18 -9.45 14.68
N GLY A 24 10.39 -9.12 13.66
CA GLY A 24 9.45 -7.99 13.67
C GLY A 24 10.11 -6.64 13.41
N LYS A 25 11.37 -6.58 12.98
CA LYS A 25 12.01 -5.32 12.59
C LYS A 25 11.46 -4.85 11.24
N LEU A 26 11.06 -3.58 11.15
CA LEU A 26 10.63 -2.98 9.89
C LEU A 26 11.84 -2.87 8.94
N TYR A 27 11.75 -3.59 7.83
CA TYR A 27 12.81 -3.67 6.83
C TYR A 27 12.56 -2.71 5.66
N ALA A 28 11.31 -2.57 5.24
CA ALA A 28 10.93 -1.64 4.19
C ALA A 28 9.52 -1.08 4.40
N HIS A 29 9.33 0.17 3.99
CA HIS A 29 8.04 0.85 3.91
C HIS A 29 7.91 1.51 2.54
N ALA A 30 6.75 1.35 1.92
CA ALA A 30 6.47 1.88 0.60
C ALA A 30 5.00 2.29 0.52
N THR A 31 4.69 3.19 -0.41
CA THR A 31 3.32 3.51 -0.79
C THR A 31 3.14 3.23 -2.27
N SER A 32 1.90 2.93 -2.65
CA SER A 32 1.50 2.75 -4.04
C SER A 32 0.23 3.55 -4.29
N THR A 33 0.22 4.32 -5.37
CA THR A 33 -0.94 5.10 -5.81
C THR A 33 -1.32 4.66 -7.21
N CYS A 34 -2.58 4.29 -7.39
CA CYS A 34 -3.12 3.78 -8.64
C CYS A 34 -4.22 4.70 -9.17
N LEU A 35 -4.24 4.90 -10.48
CA LEU A 35 -5.37 5.48 -11.21
C LEU A 35 -6.41 4.38 -11.47
N ILE A 36 -7.66 4.65 -11.10
CA ILE A 36 -8.80 3.76 -11.36
C ILE A 36 -9.51 4.26 -12.62
N ILE A 37 -9.46 3.45 -13.67
CA ILE A 37 -10.10 3.74 -14.95
C ILE A 37 -11.30 2.79 -15.09
N GLN A 38 -12.48 3.34 -15.34
CA GLN A 38 -13.68 2.57 -15.66
C GLN A 38 -13.78 2.41 -17.18
N ILE A 39 -14.05 1.18 -17.62
CA ILE A 39 -14.41 0.82 -18.99
C ILE A 39 -15.92 0.77 -19.15
#